data_AF-A0A3C1IUE6-F1
#
_entry.id   AF-A0A3C1IUE6-F1
#
_cell.length_a   1.000
_cell.length_b   1.000
_cell.length_c   1.000
_cell.angle_alpha   90.00
_cell.angle_beta   90.00
_cell.angle_gamma   90.00
#
_symmetry.space_group_name_H-M   'P 1'
#
loop_
_entity.id
_entity.type
_entity.pdbx_description
1 polymer ?
#
loop_
_entity_poly.entity_id
_entity_poly.type
_entity_poly.pdbx_seq_one_letter_code
_entity_poly.pdbx_strand_id
1 'polypeptide(L)'
;MKRFVSILVASVAALAAFASPSTRQWDEGPLKWSDFKGNPAIKSTTSYFKGFLKTVTDIEHEGKTRFNSDVRFATSAVALMDCNASYADSAYRTDQMLRYHQLQFDMLEIVRRRLQADLNSGMTGIEADNRVAYYQRIYNEQTSDLARATVNGSNDQRLQQYEYMTRKQLEEQLLPNVPEVKPGDWQAGWFVGTGCLIPTGGISDLFNYAWLFNIGLSGGYKNLILKADISYGQPDIHNFTDYNFNPFNKTTAEGNRYQSLNKYTKLLSGSVSLGYRVIDVKRFAITPHIGGGWTNYAWNSGEFKEFEENGETVWKLVTESQKESFHSFNFMAGIDFDWRFHTTVSDKSSFLSGRREQYTSSVRLTPYVICYNYGSLSPAIKGVHFGINLTYSGFIRALRIN
;
A
#
# COMPACT_ATOMS: atom_id res chain seq x y z
N MET A 1 -26.96 -30.69 21.94
CA MET A 1 -26.39 -31.56 20.89
C MET A 1 -26.82 -31.19 19.47
N LYS A 2 -28.11 -31.02 19.15
CA LYS A 2 -28.57 -30.68 17.78
C LYS A 2 -28.00 -29.36 17.21
N ARG A 3 -27.76 -28.33 18.04
CA ARG A 3 -27.16 -27.05 17.60
C ARG A 3 -25.65 -27.10 17.32
N PHE A 4 -24.92 -28.04 17.92
CA PHE A 4 -23.47 -28.20 17.66
C PHE A 4 -23.21 -28.97 16.36
N VAL A 5 -24.07 -29.94 16.01
CA VAL A 5 -23.99 -30.66 14.74
C VAL A 5 -24.27 -29.72 13.55
N SER A 6 -25.20 -28.77 13.69
CA SER A 6 -25.48 -27.79 12.63
C SER A 6 -24.32 -26.83 12.36
N ILE A 7 -23.55 -26.45 13.39
CA ILE A 7 -22.37 -25.57 13.25
C ILE A 7 -21.19 -26.36 12.64
N LEU A 8 -21.04 -27.64 12.96
CA LEU A 8 -20.01 -28.51 12.37
C LEU A 8 -20.28 -28.78 10.87
N VAL A 9 -21.54 -28.99 10.49
CA VAL A 9 -21.93 -29.18 9.08
C VAL A 9 -21.80 -27.88 8.27
N ALA A 10 -22.10 -26.72 8.87
CA ALA A 10 -21.89 -25.43 8.23
C ALA A 10 -20.40 -25.06 8.05
N SER A 11 -19.53 -25.49 8.97
CA SER A 11 -18.08 -25.27 8.87
C SER A 11 -17.40 -26.21 7.87
N VAL A 12 -17.89 -27.44 7.69
CA VAL A 12 -17.44 -28.34 6.61
C VAL A 12 -17.91 -27.85 5.24
N ALA A 13 -19.12 -27.29 5.13
CA ALA A 13 -19.60 -26.67 3.89
C ALA A 13 -18.82 -25.39 3.52
N ALA A 14 -18.42 -24.59 4.52
CA ALA A 14 -17.54 -23.45 4.30
C ALA A 14 -16.13 -23.88 3.86
N LEU A 15 -15.57 -24.94 4.44
CA LEU A 15 -14.27 -25.51 4.02
C LEU A 15 -14.29 -26.10 2.61
N ALA A 16 -15.40 -26.70 2.17
CA ALA A 16 -15.56 -27.19 0.80
C ALA A 16 -15.65 -26.04 -0.24
N ALA A 17 -16.18 -24.88 0.16
CA ALA A 17 -16.18 -23.67 -0.67
C ALA A 17 -14.78 -22.99 -0.75
N PHE A 18 -13.84 -23.39 0.11
CA PHE A 18 -12.42 -22.99 0.06
C PHE A 18 -11.50 -24.05 -0.57
N ALA A 19 -12.05 -25.12 -1.16
CA ALA A 19 -11.24 -26.01 -1.98
C ALA A 19 -10.66 -25.19 -3.15
N SER A 20 -9.36 -24.90 -3.09
CA SER A 20 -8.67 -24.22 -4.19
C SER A 20 -8.97 -24.97 -5.49
N PRO A 21 -9.29 -24.28 -6.60
CA PRO A 21 -9.53 -24.95 -7.85
C PRO A 21 -8.32 -25.82 -8.16
N SER A 22 -8.55 -27.11 -8.35
CA SER A 22 -7.50 -28.03 -8.83
C SER A 22 -7.17 -27.54 -10.23
N THR A 23 -6.08 -26.80 -10.37
CA THR A 23 -5.62 -26.29 -11.66
C THR A 23 -4.39 -27.05 -12.09
N ARG A 24 -4.25 -27.25 -13.39
CA ARG A 24 -3.10 -27.91 -14.00
C ARG A 24 -2.47 -26.99 -15.03
N GLN A 25 -1.16 -26.78 -14.94
CA GLN A 25 -0.40 -26.02 -15.93
C GLN A 25 0.01 -26.88 -17.13
N TRP A 26 0.22 -26.25 -18.28
CA TRP A 26 0.55 -26.93 -19.53
C TRP A 26 1.92 -27.63 -19.48
N ASP A 27 2.86 -27.05 -18.74
CA ASP A 27 4.22 -27.55 -18.54
C ASP A 27 4.31 -28.79 -17.62
N GLU A 28 3.23 -29.14 -16.91
CA GLU A 28 3.13 -30.37 -16.10
C GLU A 28 3.04 -31.65 -16.97
N GLY A 29 2.98 -31.53 -18.29
CA GLY A 29 2.97 -32.63 -19.25
C GLY A 29 1.59 -32.96 -19.81
N PRO A 30 1.45 -34.05 -20.60
CA PRO A 30 0.23 -34.36 -21.34
C PRO A 30 -0.96 -34.69 -20.44
N LEU A 31 -2.15 -34.28 -20.86
CA LEU A 31 -3.42 -34.52 -20.20
C LEU A 31 -3.70 -36.01 -20.05
N LYS A 32 -4.36 -36.35 -18.95
CA LYS A 32 -4.82 -37.69 -18.60
C LYS A 32 -6.27 -37.60 -18.16
N TRP A 33 -7.02 -38.69 -18.29
CA TRP A 33 -8.42 -38.71 -17.84
C TRP A 33 -8.58 -38.44 -16.33
N SER A 34 -7.53 -38.63 -15.52
CA SER A 34 -7.51 -38.26 -14.11
C SER A 34 -7.60 -36.75 -13.83
N ASP A 35 -7.34 -35.90 -14.85
CA ASP A 35 -7.43 -34.44 -14.73
C ASP A 35 -8.86 -33.91 -14.89
N PHE A 36 -9.77 -34.71 -15.44
CA PHE A 36 -11.16 -34.34 -15.70
C PHE A 36 -12.03 -34.77 -14.52
N LYS A 37 -11.97 -33.98 -13.44
CA LYS A 37 -12.63 -34.27 -12.15
C LYS A 37 -14.01 -33.62 -12.03
N GLY A 38 -14.38 -32.78 -13.00
CA GLY A 38 -15.65 -32.06 -12.99
C GLY A 38 -16.86 -32.94 -13.24
N ASN A 39 -18.02 -32.37 -12.94
CA ASN A 39 -19.32 -32.98 -13.23
C ASN A 39 -20.01 -32.23 -14.38
N PRO A 40 -20.73 -32.94 -15.27
CA PRO A 40 -21.43 -32.31 -16.38
C PRO A 40 -22.51 -31.33 -15.88
N ALA A 41 -22.36 -30.05 -16.23
CA ALA A 41 -23.35 -29.03 -15.91
C ALA A 41 -24.62 -29.16 -16.76
N ILE A 42 -24.50 -29.69 -17.97
CA ILE A 42 -25.59 -29.90 -18.93
C ILE A 42 -25.53 -31.36 -19.41
N LYS A 43 -26.63 -32.10 -19.27
CA LYS A 43 -26.72 -33.54 -19.63
C LYS A 43 -26.46 -33.84 -21.11
N SER A 44 -26.54 -32.85 -21.99
CA SER A 44 -26.34 -33.02 -23.44
C SER A 44 -24.87 -32.91 -23.88
N THR A 45 -23.97 -32.44 -23.03
CA THR A 45 -22.55 -32.29 -23.36
C THR A 45 -21.78 -33.47 -22.78
N THR A 46 -21.20 -34.30 -23.65
CA THR A 46 -20.57 -35.58 -23.27
C THR A 46 -19.15 -35.41 -22.72
N SER A 47 -18.47 -34.32 -23.08
CA SER A 47 -17.17 -33.92 -22.55
C SER A 47 -16.98 -32.41 -22.67
N TYR A 48 -16.13 -31.84 -21.81
CA TYR A 48 -15.84 -30.42 -21.76
C TYR A 48 -14.45 -30.14 -21.17
N PHE A 49 -13.73 -29.22 -21.80
CA PHE A 49 -12.43 -28.71 -21.35
C PHE A 49 -12.56 -27.23 -21.02
N LYS A 50 -12.12 -26.85 -19.82
CA LYS A 50 -12.08 -25.46 -19.34
C LYS A 50 -10.65 -24.98 -19.20
N GLY A 51 -10.13 -24.38 -20.28
CA GLY A 51 -8.84 -23.69 -20.28
C GLY A 51 -8.97 -22.19 -20.02
N PHE A 52 -8.05 -21.61 -19.26
CA PHE A 52 -7.97 -20.16 -19.05
C PHE A 52 -6.53 -19.65 -18.90
N LEU A 53 -6.31 -18.40 -19.26
CA LEU A 53 -5.04 -17.69 -19.08
C LEU A 53 -5.03 -16.92 -17.75
N LYS A 54 -3.86 -16.85 -17.12
CA LYS A 54 -3.65 -16.02 -15.92
C LYS A 54 -2.24 -15.42 -15.94
N THR A 55 -2.06 -14.26 -15.33
CA THR A 55 -0.74 -13.69 -15.04
C THR A 55 -0.32 -13.99 -13.60
N VAL A 56 0.94 -14.36 -13.41
CA VAL A 56 1.57 -14.63 -12.11
C VAL A 56 2.80 -13.73 -12.01
N THR A 57 3.01 -13.12 -10.84
CA THR A 57 4.22 -12.31 -10.60
C THR A 57 5.03 -12.97 -9.49
N ASP A 58 6.20 -13.47 -9.86
CA ASP A 58 7.18 -14.03 -8.94
C ASP A 58 8.06 -12.91 -8.37
N ILE A 59 8.33 -13.02 -7.07
CA ILE A 59 9.13 -12.07 -6.31
C ILE A 59 10.38 -12.79 -5.83
N GLU A 60 11.50 -12.53 -6.49
CA GLU A 60 12.81 -13.04 -6.06
C GLU A 60 13.52 -12.00 -5.21
N HIS A 61 14.09 -12.46 -4.10
CA HIS A 61 14.89 -11.65 -3.20
C HIS A 61 16.36 -12.08 -3.33
N GLU A 62 17.14 -11.34 -4.12
CA GLU A 62 18.59 -11.51 -4.13
C GLU A 62 19.24 -10.57 -3.11
N GLY A 63 19.89 -11.14 -2.09
CA GLY A 63 20.64 -10.37 -1.12
C GLY A 63 22.09 -10.13 -1.57
N LYS A 64 22.54 -8.87 -1.56
CA LYS A 64 23.98 -8.51 -1.58
C LYS A 64 24.26 -7.30 -0.71
N THR A 65 24.03 -7.45 0.60
CA THR A 65 24.72 -6.83 1.76
C THR A 65 23.81 -7.00 2.98
N ARG A 66 24.37 -7.03 4.20
CA ARG A 66 23.60 -7.12 5.46
C ARG A 66 22.62 -5.93 5.66
N PHE A 67 22.68 -4.92 4.78
CA PHE A 67 22.02 -3.62 4.91
C PHE A 67 21.30 -3.11 3.64
N ASN A 68 21.29 -3.86 2.53
CA ASN A 68 20.55 -3.49 1.32
C ASN A 68 20.01 -4.74 0.59
N SER A 69 18.70 -4.82 0.36
CA SER A 69 18.07 -5.92 -0.39
C SER A 69 17.59 -5.46 -1.76
N ASP A 70 18.16 -6.04 -2.82
CA ASP A 70 17.61 -5.91 -4.17
C ASP A 70 16.42 -6.87 -4.30
N VAL A 71 15.28 -6.35 -4.75
CA VAL A 71 14.10 -7.16 -5.07
C VAL A 71 13.98 -7.24 -6.59
N ARG A 72 13.79 -8.44 -7.12
CA ARG A 72 13.54 -8.70 -8.53
C ARG A 72 12.12 -9.21 -8.71
N PHE A 73 11.48 -8.78 -9.78
CA PHE A 73 10.14 -9.18 -10.14
C PHE A 73 10.12 -9.78 -11.54
N ALA A 74 9.46 -10.92 -11.71
CA ALA A 74 9.23 -11.55 -12.99
C ALA A 74 7.73 -11.81 -13.15
N THR A 75 7.14 -11.41 -14.28
CA THR A 75 5.72 -11.66 -14.55
C THR A 75 5.56 -12.60 -15.72
N SER A 76 4.97 -13.75 -15.43
CA SER A 76 4.71 -14.81 -16.39
C SER A 76 3.20 -14.94 -16.65
N ALA A 77 2.83 -15.15 -17.90
CA ALA A 77 1.54 -15.68 -18.28
C ALA A 77 1.58 -17.21 -18.15
N VAL A 78 0.53 -17.81 -17.60
CA VAL A 78 0.36 -19.26 -17.46
C VAL A 78 -0.91 -19.72 -18.16
N ALA A 79 -0.82 -20.87 -18.83
CA ALA A 79 -1.95 -21.57 -19.43
C ALA A 79 -2.44 -22.64 -18.44
N LEU A 80 -3.70 -22.54 -18.00
CA LEU A 80 -4.25 -23.38 -16.94
C LEU A 80 -5.49 -24.13 -17.43
N MET A 81 -5.60 -25.40 -17.03
CA MET A 81 -6.83 -26.17 -17.06
C MET A 81 -7.50 -26.13 -15.68
N ASP A 82 -8.79 -25.84 -15.63
CA ASP A 82 -9.61 -26.07 -14.43
C ASP A 82 -10.06 -27.54 -14.41
N CYS A 83 -9.42 -28.36 -13.56
CA CYS A 83 -9.74 -29.78 -13.44
C CYS A 83 -11.15 -30.03 -12.88
N ASN A 84 -11.69 -29.09 -12.09
CA ASN A 84 -13.00 -29.24 -11.45
C ASN A 84 -14.14 -28.78 -12.37
N ALA A 85 -13.86 -27.90 -13.33
CA ALA A 85 -14.81 -27.50 -14.36
C ALA A 85 -14.73 -28.36 -15.62
N SER A 86 -13.62 -29.06 -15.86
CA SER A 86 -13.44 -29.96 -17.01
C SER A 86 -13.93 -31.36 -16.68
N TYR A 87 -14.69 -31.98 -17.58
CA TYR A 87 -15.30 -33.28 -17.36
C TYR A 87 -15.39 -34.11 -18.64
N ALA A 88 -15.46 -35.43 -18.49
CA ALA A 88 -15.76 -36.35 -19.60
C ALA A 88 -16.50 -37.57 -19.06
N ASP A 89 -17.64 -37.88 -19.69
CA ASP A 89 -18.40 -39.10 -19.41
C ASP A 89 -17.52 -40.32 -19.70
N SER A 90 -17.56 -41.31 -18.81
CA SER A 90 -16.92 -42.62 -18.95
C SER A 90 -17.05 -43.24 -20.34
N ALA A 91 -18.21 -43.13 -20.99
CA ALA A 91 -18.45 -43.69 -22.33
C ALA A 91 -17.69 -42.97 -23.45
N TYR A 92 -17.20 -41.75 -23.20
CA TYR A 92 -16.51 -40.88 -24.14
C TYR A 92 -15.03 -40.68 -23.81
N ARG A 93 -14.49 -41.45 -22.84
CA ARG A 93 -13.07 -41.44 -22.47
C ARG A 93 -12.23 -42.25 -23.46
N THR A 94 -12.21 -41.84 -24.73
CA THR A 94 -11.44 -42.48 -25.80
C THR A 94 -10.13 -41.75 -26.05
N ASP A 95 -9.11 -42.44 -26.56
CA ASP A 95 -7.82 -41.78 -26.88
C ASP A 95 -7.97 -40.62 -27.86
N GLN A 96 -8.92 -40.73 -28.80
CA GLN A 96 -9.24 -39.65 -29.74
C GLN A 96 -9.81 -38.41 -29.04
N MET A 97 -10.69 -38.57 -28.05
CA MET A 97 -11.21 -37.43 -27.29
C MET A 97 -10.17 -36.82 -26.36
N LEU A 98 -9.27 -37.64 -25.80
CA LEU A 98 -8.16 -37.12 -25.00
C LEU A 98 -7.21 -36.28 -25.87
N ARG A 99 -6.91 -36.75 -27.09
CA ARG A 99 -6.16 -36.00 -28.10
C ARG A 99 -6.83 -34.69 -28.47
N TYR A 100 -8.15 -34.69 -28.66
CA TYR A 100 -8.92 -33.46 -28.90
C TYR A 100 -8.78 -32.44 -27.77
N HIS A 101 -8.88 -32.86 -26.50
CA HIS A 101 -8.69 -31.95 -25.37
C HIS A 101 -7.23 -31.51 -25.18
N GLN A 102 -6.27 -32.38 -25.48
CA GLN A 102 -4.85 -32.00 -25.50
C GLN A 102 -4.61 -30.90 -26.55
N LEU A 103 -5.19 -31.04 -27.74
CA LEU A 103 -5.12 -30.02 -28.78
C LEU A 103 -5.70 -28.68 -28.33
N GLN A 104 -6.82 -28.68 -27.59
CA GLN A 104 -7.36 -27.46 -26.98
C GLN A 104 -6.36 -26.83 -26.00
N PHE A 105 -5.68 -27.64 -25.18
CA PHE A 105 -4.70 -27.13 -24.24
C PHE A 105 -3.43 -26.59 -24.94
N ASP A 106 -2.97 -27.26 -26.00
CA ASP A 106 -1.84 -26.84 -26.83
C ASP A 106 -2.14 -25.51 -27.53
N MET A 107 -3.36 -25.31 -28.02
CA MET A 107 -3.80 -24.03 -28.58
C MET A 107 -3.82 -22.91 -27.53
N LEU A 108 -4.18 -23.21 -26.29
CA LEU A 108 -4.10 -22.25 -25.19
C LEU A 108 -2.65 -21.81 -24.92
N GLU A 109 -1.69 -22.75 -24.99
CA GLU A 109 -0.27 -22.44 -24.82
C GLU A 109 0.28 -21.52 -25.92
N ILE A 110 -0.12 -21.73 -27.18
CA ILE A 110 0.25 -20.82 -28.28
C ILE A 110 -0.19 -19.39 -27.98
N VAL A 111 -1.43 -19.24 -27.51
CA VAL A 111 -1.98 -17.94 -27.15
C VAL A 111 -1.26 -17.36 -25.92
N ARG A 112 -0.92 -18.19 -24.93
CA ARG A 112 -0.11 -17.79 -23.77
C ARG A 112 1.26 -17.27 -24.16
N ARG A 113 1.95 -17.88 -25.14
CA ARG A 113 3.24 -17.39 -25.65
C ARG A 113 3.12 -16.01 -26.28
N ARG A 114 2.05 -15.76 -27.03
CA ARG A 114 1.78 -14.42 -27.60
C ARG A 114 1.48 -13.39 -26.51
N LEU A 115 0.65 -13.75 -25.53
CA LEU A 115 0.40 -12.92 -24.36
C LEU A 115 1.70 -12.59 -23.62
N GLN A 116 2.58 -13.56 -23.42
CA GLN A 116 3.88 -13.30 -22.79
C GLN A 116 4.75 -12.36 -23.60
N ALA A 117 4.79 -12.48 -24.93
CA ALA A 117 5.53 -11.56 -25.79
C ALA A 117 5.00 -10.12 -25.67
N ASP A 118 3.68 -9.94 -25.59
CA ASP A 118 3.03 -8.65 -25.34
C ASP A 118 3.32 -8.12 -23.91
N LEU A 119 3.31 -8.99 -22.89
CA LEU A 119 3.69 -8.59 -21.53
C LEU A 119 5.16 -8.13 -21.48
N ASN A 120 6.04 -8.79 -22.23
CA ASN A 120 7.45 -8.44 -22.32
C ASN A 120 7.71 -7.09 -22.99
N SER A 121 6.78 -6.57 -23.80
CA SER A 121 6.89 -5.23 -24.37
C SER A 121 6.59 -4.12 -23.35
N GLY A 122 6.35 -4.47 -22.08
CA GLY A 122 6.09 -3.53 -21.00
C GLY A 122 4.61 -3.20 -20.81
N MET A 123 3.68 -4.03 -21.30
CA MET A 123 2.24 -3.88 -21.03
C MET A 123 1.92 -4.20 -19.57
N THR A 124 1.08 -3.37 -18.92
CA THR A 124 0.83 -3.48 -17.48
C THR A 124 -0.61 -3.11 -17.10
N GLY A 125 -1.11 -3.61 -15.97
CA GLY A 125 -2.38 -3.20 -15.37
C GLY A 125 -3.62 -3.55 -16.17
N ILE A 126 -4.53 -2.60 -16.27
CA ILE A 126 -5.78 -2.75 -17.04
C ILE A 126 -5.47 -3.16 -18.49
N GLU A 127 -4.35 -2.70 -19.06
CA GLU A 127 -3.93 -3.12 -20.39
C GLU A 127 -3.54 -4.60 -20.43
N ALA A 128 -2.82 -5.09 -19.42
CA ALA A 128 -2.49 -6.51 -19.29
C ALA A 128 -3.75 -7.37 -19.05
N ASP A 129 -4.68 -6.95 -18.19
CA ASP A 129 -5.95 -7.65 -17.95
C ASP A 129 -6.84 -7.66 -19.20
N ASN A 130 -6.93 -6.52 -19.89
CA ASN A 130 -7.61 -6.43 -21.18
C ASN A 130 -6.94 -7.32 -22.23
N ARG A 131 -5.62 -7.45 -22.18
CA ARG A 131 -4.85 -8.31 -23.09
C ARG A 131 -5.06 -9.79 -22.77
N VAL A 132 -5.12 -10.17 -21.50
CA VAL A 132 -5.52 -11.51 -21.04
C VAL A 132 -6.93 -11.82 -21.56
N ALA A 133 -7.90 -10.91 -21.37
CA ALA A 133 -9.27 -11.09 -21.85
C ALA A 133 -9.34 -11.15 -23.38
N TYR A 134 -8.56 -10.33 -24.09
CA TYR A 134 -8.46 -10.32 -25.55
C TYR A 134 -7.93 -11.66 -26.07
N TYR A 135 -6.83 -12.15 -25.50
CA TYR A 135 -6.25 -13.43 -25.90
C TYR A 135 -7.12 -14.62 -25.49
N GLN A 136 -7.78 -14.55 -24.34
CA GLN A 136 -8.79 -15.54 -23.96
C GLN A 136 -9.95 -15.58 -24.97
N ARG A 137 -10.37 -14.43 -25.50
CA ARG A 137 -11.40 -14.36 -26.55
C ARG A 137 -10.91 -15.01 -27.85
N ILE A 138 -9.69 -14.70 -28.29
CA ILE A 138 -9.08 -15.35 -29.47
C ILE A 138 -9.04 -16.87 -29.28
N TYR A 139 -8.59 -17.34 -28.11
CA TYR A 139 -8.57 -18.76 -27.80
C TYR A 139 -9.98 -19.39 -27.88
N ASN A 140 -10.99 -18.72 -27.31
CA ASN A 140 -12.37 -19.20 -27.35
C ASN A 140 -12.92 -19.27 -28.79
N GLU A 141 -12.62 -18.28 -29.63
CA GLU A 141 -12.98 -18.26 -31.05
C GLU A 141 -12.32 -19.41 -31.81
N GLN A 142 -11.00 -19.60 -31.64
CA GLN A 142 -10.24 -20.68 -32.27
C GLN A 142 -10.73 -22.07 -31.83
N THR A 143 -11.09 -22.21 -30.56
CA THR A 143 -11.63 -23.48 -30.02
C THR A 143 -13.02 -23.78 -30.59
N SER A 144 -13.84 -22.76 -30.83
CA SER A 144 -15.15 -22.90 -31.49
C SER A 144 -15.01 -23.33 -32.95
N ASP A 145 -14.05 -22.76 -33.67
CA ASP A 145 -13.75 -23.14 -35.05
C ASP A 145 -13.18 -24.57 -35.14
N LEU A 146 -12.30 -24.95 -34.21
CA LEU A 146 -11.82 -26.32 -34.06
C LEU A 146 -13.00 -27.29 -33.84
N ALA A 147 -13.89 -26.97 -32.91
CA ALA A 147 -15.06 -27.78 -32.60
C ALA A 147 -15.95 -27.98 -33.84
N ARG A 148 -16.17 -26.93 -34.65
CA ARG A 148 -16.94 -27.01 -35.90
C ARG A 148 -16.22 -27.84 -36.96
N ALA A 149 -14.92 -27.65 -37.14
CA ALA A 149 -14.13 -28.29 -38.20
C ALA A 149 -13.89 -29.80 -37.93
N THR A 150 -13.75 -30.17 -36.66
CA THR A 150 -13.50 -31.56 -36.23
C THR A 150 -14.76 -32.30 -35.81
N VAL A 151 -15.93 -31.63 -35.79
CA VAL A 151 -17.18 -32.16 -35.24
C VAL A 151 -16.96 -32.60 -33.79
N ASN A 152 -16.51 -31.67 -32.95
CA ASN A 152 -16.13 -31.89 -31.55
C ASN A 152 -15.14 -33.05 -31.37
N GLY A 153 -14.12 -33.13 -32.22
CA GLY A 153 -13.09 -34.18 -32.16
C GLY A 153 -13.45 -35.51 -32.82
N SER A 154 -14.66 -35.67 -33.37
CA SER A 154 -15.10 -36.95 -33.96
C SER A 154 -14.47 -37.25 -35.32
N ASN A 155 -14.04 -36.23 -36.07
CA ASN A 155 -13.36 -36.38 -37.36
C ASN A 155 -11.84 -36.48 -37.16
N ASP A 156 -11.30 -37.69 -37.15
CA ASP A 156 -9.88 -37.96 -36.87
C ASP A 156 -8.94 -37.37 -37.94
N GLN A 157 -9.31 -37.40 -39.23
CA GLN A 157 -8.48 -36.83 -40.29
C GLN A 157 -8.30 -35.31 -40.10
N ARG A 158 -9.38 -34.59 -39.77
CA ARG A 158 -9.30 -33.16 -39.46
C ARG A 158 -8.55 -32.92 -38.16
N LEU A 159 -8.77 -33.75 -37.13
CA LEU A 159 -8.06 -33.66 -35.85
C LEU A 159 -6.54 -33.75 -36.05
N GLN A 160 -6.06 -34.75 -36.79
CA GLN A 160 -4.63 -34.93 -37.11
C GLN A 160 -4.03 -33.72 -37.84
N GLN A 161 -4.78 -33.11 -38.78
CA GLN A 161 -4.32 -31.90 -39.47
C GLN A 161 -4.11 -30.74 -38.51
N TYR A 162 -5.06 -30.50 -37.59
CA TYR A 162 -4.93 -29.43 -36.60
C TYR A 162 -3.81 -29.73 -35.59
N GLU A 163 -3.67 -30.98 -35.13
CA GLU A 163 -2.54 -31.38 -34.27
C GLU A 163 -1.19 -31.06 -34.91
N TYR A 164 -1.01 -31.40 -36.19
CA TYR A 164 0.21 -31.10 -36.92
C TYR A 164 0.48 -29.59 -36.99
N MET A 165 -0.53 -28.79 -37.34
CA MET A 165 -0.40 -27.34 -37.45
C MET A 165 -0.10 -26.67 -36.09
N THR A 166 -0.77 -27.10 -35.03
CA THR A 166 -0.56 -26.60 -33.66
C THR A 166 0.84 -26.94 -33.16
N ARG A 167 1.31 -28.19 -33.36
CA ARG A 167 2.67 -28.59 -33.00
C ARG A 167 3.73 -27.77 -33.73
N LYS A 168 3.56 -27.59 -35.05
CA LYS A 168 4.44 -26.73 -35.83
C LYS A 168 4.50 -25.31 -35.28
N GLN A 169 3.36 -24.72 -34.90
CA GLN A 169 3.33 -23.38 -34.29
C GLN A 169 4.02 -23.34 -32.91
N LEU A 170 3.86 -24.39 -32.09
CA LEU A 170 4.55 -24.51 -30.80
C LEU A 170 6.07 -24.66 -30.96
N GLU A 171 6.53 -25.30 -32.02
CA GLU A 171 7.96 -25.41 -32.35
C GLU A 171 8.53 -24.09 -32.87
N GLU A 172 7.78 -23.38 -33.72
CA GLU A 172 8.20 -22.09 -34.30
C GLU A 172 8.15 -20.93 -33.29
N GLN A 173 7.17 -20.92 -32.38
CA GLN A 173 7.05 -19.89 -31.34
C GLN A 173 7.82 -20.30 -30.09
N LEU A 174 9.11 -19.96 -30.00
CA LEU A 174 9.90 -20.19 -28.79
C LEU A 174 9.28 -19.54 -27.54
N LEU A 175 9.52 -20.13 -26.37
CA LEU A 175 9.12 -19.56 -25.09
C LEU A 175 9.77 -18.17 -24.93
N PRO A 176 8.97 -17.08 -24.92
CA PRO A 176 9.55 -15.75 -24.79
C PRO A 176 10.15 -15.57 -23.41
N ASN A 177 11.36 -15.02 -23.36
CA ASN A 177 12.11 -14.80 -22.12
C ASN A 177 11.35 -13.84 -21.19
N VAL A 178 11.19 -14.17 -19.91
CA VAL A 178 10.51 -13.29 -18.95
C VAL A 178 11.53 -12.30 -18.42
N PRO A 179 11.40 -10.98 -18.69
CA PRO A 179 12.38 -10.01 -18.24
C PRO A 179 12.30 -9.82 -16.72
N GLU A 180 13.46 -9.76 -16.08
CA GLU A 180 13.55 -9.36 -14.68
C GLU A 180 13.42 -7.85 -14.55
N VAL A 181 12.58 -7.42 -13.61
CA VAL A 181 12.26 -6.01 -13.37
C VAL A 181 12.75 -5.64 -11.96
N LYS A 182 13.44 -4.49 -11.84
CA LYS A 182 13.95 -3.96 -10.56
C LYS A 182 13.23 -2.67 -10.15
N PRO A 183 13.09 -2.39 -8.84
CA PRO A 183 12.68 -1.07 -8.38
C PRO A 183 13.62 0.01 -8.88
N GLY A 184 13.06 1.11 -9.38
CA GLY A 184 13.80 2.29 -9.77
C GLY A 184 14.34 3.06 -8.56
N ASP A 185 15.28 3.95 -8.85
CA ASP A 185 15.94 4.77 -7.83
C ASP A 185 15.03 5.82 -7.18
N TRP A 186 13.99 6.27 -7.90
CA TRP A 186 13.08 7.28 -7.40
C TRP A 186 11.99 6.66 -6.54
N GLN A 187 11.67 7.34 -5.45
CA GLN A 187 10.60 6.95 -4.54
C GLN A 187 9.75 8.14 -4.13
N ALA A 188 8.47 7.90 -4.01
CA ALA A 188 7.50 8.81 -3.42
C ALA A 188 6.79 8.11 -2.27
N GLY A 189 6.20 8.87 -1.36
CA GLY A 189 5.48 8.28 -0.25
C GLY A 189 4.68 9.30 0.53
N TRP A 190 3.85 8.77 1.40
CA TRP A 190 3.00 9.54 2.29
C TRP A 190 3.02 8.89 3.65
N PHE A 191 2.69 9.66 4.68
CA PHE A 191 2.51 9.13 6.02
C PHE A 191 1.46 9.91 6.79
N VAL A 192 0.80 9.21 7.70
CA VAL A 192 -0.20 9.77 8.61
C VAL A 192 -0.10 9.07 9.96
N GLY A 193 -0.29 9.79 11.05
CA GLY A 193 -0.30 9.17 12.36
C GLY A 193 -0.43 10.15 13.49
N THR A 194 -0.01 9.70 14.65
CA THR A 194 -0.11 10.45 15.90
C THR A 194 1.20 10.39 16.68
N GLY A 195 1.40 11.31 17.59
CA GLY A 195 2.59 11.36 18.42
C GLY A 195 2.38 12.20 19.66
N CYS A 196 3.41 12.29 20.49
CA CYS A 196 3.45 13.23 21.60
C CYS A 196 4.60 14.22 21.41
N LEU A 197 4.38 15.44 21.88
CA LEU A 197 5.39 16.48 22.02
C LEU A 197 5.50 16.82 23.49
N ILE A 198 6.69 16.66 24.03
CA ILE A 198 7.01 16.95 25.43
C ILE A 198 7.88 18.21 25.42
N PRO A 199 7.32 19.37 25.81
CA PRO A 199 8.10 20.58 25.94
C PRO A 199 9.09 20.46 27.09
N THR A 200 10.23 21.14 26.98
CA THR A 200 11.22 21.29 28.06
C THR A 200 11.69 22.74 28.13
N GLY A 201 12.29 23.16 29.25
CA GLY A 201 12.76 24.54 29.44
C GLY A 201 11.58 25.51 29.62
N GLY A 202 11.75 26.79 29.27
CA GLY A 202 10.71 27.78 29.56
C GLY A 202 9.38 27.57 28.82
N ILE A 203 9.32 26.72 27.79
CA ILE A 203 8.04 26.34 27.16
C ILE A 203 7.25 25.36 28.04
N SER A 204 7.90 24.49 28.83
CA SER A 204 7.17 23.62 29.77
C SER A 204 6.52 24.38 30.90
N ASP A 205 7.00 25.59 31.21
CA ASP A 205 6.39 26.50 32.18
C ASP A 205 5.10 27.14 31.62
N LEU A 206 4.95 27.18 30.29
CA LEU A 206 3.78 27.76 29.62
C LEU A 206 2.77 26.70 29.20
N PHE A 207 3.23 25.54 28.75
CA PHE A 207 2.40 24.51 28.13
C PHE A 207 2.77 23.11 28.61
N ASN A 208 1.75 22.29 28.83
CA ASN A 208 1.91 20.86 29.05
C ASN A 208 2.25 20.12 27.74
N TYR A 209 2.50 18.81 27.85
CA TYR A 209 2.67 17.95 26.68
C TYR A 209 1.43 18.00 25.76
N ALA A 210 1.65 17.78 24.47
CA ALA A 210 0.60 17.73 23.46
C ALA A 210 0.58 16.38 22.75
N TRP A 211 -0.62 15.85 22.51
CA TRP A 211 -0.82 14.86 21.48
C TRP A 211 -0.88 15.56 20.12
N LEU A 212 -0.16 15.01 19.15
CA LEU A 212 -0.01 15.56 17.80
C LEU A 212 -0.59 14.60 16.78
N PHE A 213 -1.48 15.08 15.91
CA PHE A 213 -1.76 14.45 14.65
C PHE A 213 -0.72 14.89 13.61
N ASN A 214 -0.19 13.97 12.82
CA ASN A 214 0.85 14.22 11.84
C ASN A 214 0.42 13.68 10.48
N ILE A 215 0.58 14.49 9.43
CA ILE A 215 0.42 14.06 8.05
C ILE A 215 1.55 14.65 7.20
N GLY A 216 2.07 13.86 6.26
CA GLY A 216 3.18 14.31 5.45
C GLY A 216 3.40 13.50 4.19
N LEU A 217 4.30 14.02 3.38
CA LEU A 217 4.77 13.43 2.14
C LEU A 217 6.28 13.20 2.23
N SER A 218 6.74 12.21 1.48
CA SER A 218 8.15 11.92 1.31
C SER A 218 8.49 11.75 -0.16
N GLY A 219 9.57 12.35 -0.62
CA GLY A 219 10.17 12.11 -1.93
C GLY A 219 11.61 11.70 -1.75
N GLY A 220 12.15 10.85 -2.60
CA GLY A 220 13.53 10.42 -2.45
C GLY A 220 14.16 9.89 -3.72
N TYR A 221 15.49 9.91 -3.71
CA TYR A 221 16.33 9.30 -4.73
C TYR A 221 17.35 8.40 -4.04
N LYS A 222 17.26 7.09 -4.32
CA LYS A 222 18.01 6.03 -3.64
C LYS A 222 17.82 6.12 -2.11
N ASN A 223 18.91 6.34 -1.39
CA ASN A 223 18.92 6.43 0.07
C ASN A 223 18.61 7.84 0.58
N LEU A 224 18.57 8.86 -0.30
CA LEU A 224 18.27 10.22 0.08
C LEU A 224 16.76 10.44 0.13
N ILE A 225 16.26 10.92 1.26
CA ILE A 225 14.83 11.07 1.56
C ILE A 225 14.56 12.51 1.96
N LEU A 226 13.75 13.21 1.20
CA LEU A 226 13.13 14.48 1.60
C LEU A 226 11.76 14.17 2.21
N LYS A 227 11.46 14.74 3.38
CA LYS A 227 10.17 14.66 4.06
C LYS A 227 9.63 16.06 4.26
N ALA A 228 8.32 16.21 4.10
CA ALA A 228 7.59 17.41 4.47
C ALA A 228 6.32 17.01 5.21
N ASP A 229 6.05 17.63 6.35
CA ASP A 229 4.90 17.30 7.20
C ASP A 229 4.28 18.49 7.90
N ILE A 230 3.04 18.28 8.31
CA ILE A 230 2.27 19.18 9.16
C ILE A 230 1.83 18.40 10.39
N SER A 231 2.08 18.98 11.56
CA SER A 231 1.65 18.48 12.86
C SER A 231 0.64 19.43 13.48
N TYR A 232 -0.46 18.90 14.01
CA TYR A 232 -1.45 19.67 14.75
C TYR A 232 -1.70 19.03 16.12
N GLY A 233 -1.76 19.84 17.17
CA GLY A 233 -2.08 19.39 18.52
C GLY A 233 -2.71 20.47 19.37
N GLN A 234 -3.12 20.08 20.57
CA GLN A 234 -3.71 21.00 21.54
C GLN A 234 -3.06 20.84 22.92
N PRO A 235 -1.91 21.49 23.19
CA PRO A 235 -1.37 21.54 24.53
C PRO A 235 -2.26 22.34 25.48
N ASP A 236 -2.31 21.89 26.72
CA ASP A 236 -2.91 22.66 27.81
C ASP A 236 -1.95 23.77 28.25
N ILE A 237 -2.50 24.94 28.58
CA ILE A 237 -1.77 25.98 29.32
C ILE A 237 -1.45 25.46 30.72
N HIS A 238 -0.17 25.57 31.10
CA HIS A 238 0.29 25.22 32.43
C HIS A 238 -0.28 26.20 33.46
N ASN A 239 -0.74 25.71 34.61
CA ASN A 239 -1.33 26.53 35.68
C ASN A 239 -2.42 27.51 35.24
N PHE A 240 -3.34 27.05 34.37
CA PHE A 240 -4.48 27.84 33.89
C PHE A 240 -5.31 28.51 35.01
N THR A 241 -5.34 27.92 36.20
CA THR A 241 -6.05 28.41 37.39
C THR A 241 -5.40 29.62 38.07
N ASP A 242 -4.16 29.98 37.73
CA ASP A 242 -3.38 30.96 38.48
C ASP A 242 -3.58 32.41 37.98
N TYR A 243 -4.57 32.65 37.11
CA TYR A 243 -5.04 33.97 36.64
C TYR A 243 -3.94 34.96 36.21
N ASN A 244 -2.80 34.46 35.70
CA ASN A 244 -1.66 35.32 35.32
C ASN A 244 -0.85 34.77 34.13
N PHE A 245 -1.51 34.06 33.20
CA PHE A 245 -0.84 33.58 31.98
C PHE A 245 -0.57 34.74 31.01
N ASN A 246 0.61 35.38 31.13
CA ASN A 246 1.02 36.54 30.35
C ASN A 246 2.42 36.36 29.73
N PRO A 247 2.56 35.48 28.72
CA PRO A 247 3.87 35.14 28.13
C PRO A 247 4.53 36.29 27.34
N PHE A 248 3.79 37.37 27.08
CA PHE A 248 4.26 38.57 26.39
C PHE A 248 4.59 39.72 27.35
N ASN A 249 4.38 39.54 28.66
CA ASN A 249 4.52 40.59 29.67
C ASN A 249 3.76 41.89 29.32
N LYS A 250 2.53 41.75 28.82
CA LYS A 250 1.67 42.91 28.49
C LYS A 250 1.24 43.64 29.75
N THR A 251 1.29 44.97 29.71
CA THR A 251 0.75 45.84 30.75
C THR A 251 -0.76 46.01 30.55
N THR A 252 -1.53 45.77 31.60
CA THR A 252 -2.99 45.99 31.64
C THR A 252 -3.33 47.31 32.32
N ALA A 253 -4.58 47.77 32.18
CA ALA A 253 -5.07 48.92 32.95
C ALA A 253 -5.02 48.63 34.47
N GLU A 254 -4.94 49.68 35.28
CA GLU A 254 -4.82 49.57 36.74
C GLU A 254 -5.97 48.73 37.34
N GLY A 255 -5.64 47.64 38.03
CA GLY A 255 -6.60 46.68 38.60
C GLY A 255 -7.09 45.59 37.64
N ASN A 256 -6.74 45.63 36.36
CA ASN A 256 -7.06 44.55 35.40
C ASN A 256 -5.94 43.49 35.36
N ARG A 257 -6.31 42.25 35.03
CA ARG A 257 -5.38 41.14 34.80
C ARG A 257 -5.54 40.56 33.40
N TYR A 258 -4.43 40.20 32.77
CA TYR A 258 -4.42 39.53 31.47
C TYR A 258 -4.53 38.02 31.65
N GLN A 259 -5.46 37.39 30.93
CA GLN A 259 -5.69 35.95 31.04
C GLN A 259 -6.05 35.30 29.71
N SER A 260 -5.67 34.02 29.56
CA SER A 260 -6.24 33.16 28.52
C SER A 260 -7.72 32.87 28.82
N LEU A 261 -8.56 32.93 27.78
CA LEU A 261 -9.99 32.61 27.87
C LEU A 261 -10.25 31.10 27.99
N ASN A 262 -9.31 30.28 27.51
CA ASN A 262 -9.44 28.82 27.48
C ASN A 262 -8.15 28.15 27.92
N LYS A 263 -8.29 26.97 28.53
CA LYS A 263 -7.16 26.12 28.92
C LYS A 263 -6.39 25.58 27.70
N TYR A 264 -7.09 25.32 26.60
CA TYR A 264 -6.52 24.66 25.41
C TYR A 264 -5.88 25.66 24.46
N THR A 265 -4.63 25.41 24.10
CA THR A 265 -3.89 26.15 23.07
C THR A 265 -3.87 25.36 21.77
N LYS A 266 -3.84 26.03 20.62
CA LYS A 266 -3.64 25.39 19.32
C LYS A 266 -2.17 25.38 19.00
N LEU A 267 -1.64 24.21 18.67
CA LEU A 267 -0.29 24.02 18.19
C LEU A 267 -0.34 23.56 16.74
N LEU A 268 0.29 24.31 15.84
CA LEU A 268 0.45 23.94 14.44
C LEU A 268 1.92 24.04 14.06
N SER A 269 2.46 22.98 13.48
CA SER A 269 3.86 22.93 13.05
C SER A 269 3.94 22.48 11.60
N GLY A 270 4.78 23.13 10.80
CA GLY A 270 5.12 22.73 9.44
C GLY A 270 6.61 22.45 9.36
N SER A 271 6.99 21.33 8.76
CA SER A 271 8.31 20.72 8.89
C SER A 271 8.84 20.26 7.53
N VAL A 272 10.12 20.49 7.26
CA VAL A 272 10.84 19.90 6.13
C VAL A 272 12.16 19.33 6.63
N SER A 273 12.45 18.08 6.29
CA SER A 273 13.68 17.41 6.68
C SER A 273 14.28 16.58 5.56
N LEU A 274 15.61 16.51 5.56
CA LEU A 274 16.40 15.68 4.67
C LEU A 274 17.04 14.55 5.49
N GLY A 275 16.82 13.32 5.05
CA GLY A 275 17.32 12.12 5.67
C GLY A 275 18.13 11.25 4.72
N TYR A 276 18.99 10.42 5.28
CA TYR A 276 19.76 9.44 4.54
C TYR A 276 19.51 8.06 5.15
N ARG A 277 19.02 7.12 4.35
CA ARG A 277 18.74 5.76 4.79
C ARG A 277 20.05 4.99 4.94
N VAL A 278 20.40 4.69 6.18
CA VAL A 278 21.65 3.99 6.54
C VAL A 278 21.47 2.48 6.58
N ILE A 279 20.24 2.02 6.86
CA ILE A 279 19.87 0.61 6.86
C ILE A 279 18.60 0.46 6.04
N ASP A 280 18.62 -0.43 5.04
CA ASP A 280 17.47 -0.76 4.20
C ASP A 280 17.38 -2.29 4.01
N VAL A 281 16.71 -2.99 4.92
CA VAL A 281 16.48 -4.44 4.81
C VAL A 281 15.01 -4.74 4.53
N LYS A 282 14.71 -5.95 4.07
CA LYS A 282 13.36 -6.38 3.65
C LYS A 282 12.24 -5.95 4.61
N ARG A 283 12.45 -6.10 5.92
CA ARG A 283 11.43 -5.83 6.94
C ARG A 283 11.66 -4.55 7.74
N PHE A 284 12.78 -3.86 7.54
CA PHE A 284 13.18 -2.78 8.43
C PHE A 284 14.05 -1.74 7.73
N ALA A 285 13.86 -0.46 8.03
CA ALA A 285 14.77 0.59 7.59
C ALA A 285 15.03 1.62 8.69
N ILE A 286 16.22 2.22 8.65
CA ILE A 286 16.60 3.31 9.55
C ILE A 286 17.04 4.53 8.73
N THR A 287 16.40 5.67 8.99
CA THR A 287 16.66 6.92 8.29
C THR A 287 16.86 8.06 9.30
N PRO A 288 18.10 8.35 9.73
CA PRO A 288 18.40 9.63 10.38
C PRO A 288 18.08 10.78 9.44
N HIS A 289 17.53 11.87 9.99
CA HIS A 289 17.18 13.07 9.26
C HIS A 289 17.40 14.33 10.10
N ILE A 290 17.69 15.42 9.41
CA ILE A 290 17.84 16.76 9.95
C ILE A 290 17.01 17.73 9.12
N GLY A 291 16.52 18.78 9.74
CA GLY A 291 15.66 19.72 9.05
C GLY A 291 15.31 20.94 9.88
N GLY A 292 14.25 21.60 9.47
CA GLY A 292 13.69 22.70 10.20
C GLY A 292 12.25 22.96 9.79
N GLY A 293 11.60 23.80 10.56
CA GLY A 293 10.18 24.04 10.39
C GLY A 293 9.72 25.20 11.24
N TRP A 294 8.50 25.66 10.99
CA TRP A 294 7.87 26.64 11.84
C TRP A 294 6.94 25.95 12.82
N THR A 295 6.86 26.47 14.03
CA THR A 295 5.91 26.02 15.06
C THR A 295 5.16 27.24 15.59
N ASN A 296 3.84 27.18 15.57
CA ASN A 296 2.93 28.24 16.01
C ASN A 296 2.08 27.77 17.17
N TYR A 297 2.07 28.56 18.25
CA TYR A 297 1.13 28.42 19.36
C TYR A 297 0.11 29.57 19.27
N ALA A 298 -1.17 29.25 19.38
CA ALA A 298 -2.24 30.24 19.35
C ALA A 298 -3.35 29.97 20.37
N TRP A 299 -3.78 30.99 21.08
CA TRP A 299 -4.86 30.95 22.06
C TRP A 299 -5.67 32.25 22.01
N ASN A 300 -6.78 32.32 22.75
CA ASN A 300 -7.54 33.56 22.90
C ASN A 300 -7.34 34.09 24.31
N SER A 301 -7.22 35.41 24.44
CA SER A 301 -6.98 36.10 25.71
C SER A 301 -7.86 37.34 25.83
N GLY A 302 -7.89 37.92 27.03
CA GLY A 302 -8.50 39.21 27.29
C GLY A 302 -8.14 39.73 28.68
N GLU A 303 -8.58 40.94 28.98
CA GLU A 303 -8.42 41.55 30.29
C GLU A 303 -9.63 41.27 31.18
N PHE A 304 -9.36 40.81 32.40
CA PHE A 304 -10.36 40.57 33.43
C PHE A 304 -10.22 41.60 34.53
N LYS A 305 -11.35 42.05 35.06
CA LYS A 305 -11.41 42.92 36.23
C LYS A 305 -12.15 42.21 37.36
N GLU A 306 -11.68 42.48 38.57
CA GLU A 306 -12.29 41.99 39.80
C GLU A 306 -13.58 42.76 40.10
N PHE A 307 -14.66 42.03 40.35
CA PHE A 307 -15.94 42.56 40.80
C PHE A 307 -16.36 41.80 42.06
N GLU A 308 -17.04 42.49 42.97
CA GLU A 308 -17.65 41.87 44.15
C GLU A 308 -19.14 41.70 43.89
N GLU A 309 -19.60 40.45 43.80
CA GLU A 309 -21.02 40.12 43.60
C GLU A 309 -21.48 39.13 44.67
N ASN A 310 -22.52 39.49 45.42
CA ASN A 310 -23.10 38.67 46.49
C ASN A 310 -22.09 38.21 47.58
N GLY A 311 -21.06 39.02 47.85
CA GLY A 311 -20.00 38.68 48.82
C GLY A 311 -18.94 37.71 48.30
N GLU A 312 -18.97 37.39 47.01
CA GLU A 312 -17.95 36.59 46.33
C GLU A 312 -17.19 37.44 45.29
N THR A 313 -15.89 37.21 45.21
CA THR A 313 -15.03 37.82 44.19
C THR A 313 -15.24 37.13 42.85
N VAL A 314 -15.73 37.86 41.84
CA VAL A 314 -15.95 37.38 40.48
C VAL A 314 -15.08 38.16 39.50
N TRP A 315 -14.32 37.45 38.67
CA TRP A 315 -13.53 38.04 37.59
C TRP A 315 -14.36 38.08 36.31
N LYS A 316 -14.58 39.28 35.75
CA LYS A 316 -15.32 39.44 34.49
C LYS A 316 -14.42 40.00 33.39
N LEU A 317 -14.60 39.48 32.18
CA LEU A 317 -13.93 39.95 30.97
C LEU A 317 -14.42 41.37 30.65
N VAL A 318 -13.48 42.31 30.51
CA VAL A 318 -13.76 43.73 30.25
C VAL A 318 -13.43 44.14 28.81
N THR A 319 -12.57 43.39 28.12
CA THR A 319 -12.18 43.63 26.73
C THR A 319 -12.75 42.57 25.79
N GLU A 320 -12.88 42.90 24.50
CA GLU A 320 -13.16 41.88 23.49
C GLU A 320 -12.07 40.80 23.46
N SER A 321 -12.46 39.57 23.12
CA SER A 321 -11.54 38.43 22.99
C SER A 321 -10.48 38.70 21.92
N GLN A 322 -9.22 38.72 22.31
CA GLN A 322 -8.09 38.89 21.40
C GLN A 322 -7.42 37.55 21.10
N LYS A 323 -7.17 37.28 19.81
CA LYS A 323 -6.38 36.12 19.40
C LYS A 323 -4.90 36.44 19.57
N GLU A 324 -4.21 35.57 20.28
CA GLU A 324 -2.78 35.66 20.54
C GLU A 324 -2.09 34.52 19.85
N SER A 325 -0.88 34.79 19.36
CA SER A 325 -0.03 33.74 18.84
C SER A 325 1.42 34.14 18.85
N PHE A 326 2.29 33.16 19.00
CA PHE A 326 3.71 33.31 18.68
C PHE A 326 4.15 32.16 17.80
N HIS A 327 5.16 32.42 16.98
CA HIS A 327 5.76 31.41 16.12
C HIS A 327 7.27 31.57 16.10
N SER A 328 7.96 30.49 15.77
CA SER A 328 9.40 30.53 15.48
C SER A 328 9.76 29.48 14.44
N PHE A 329 10.87 29.73 13.75
CA PHE A 329 11.53 28.71 12.95
C PHE A 329 12.49 27.94 13.85
N ASN A 330 12.34 26.62 13.84
CA ASN A 330 13.01 25.70 14.73
C ASN A 330 13.81 24.69 13.91
N PHE A 331 14.96 24.28 14.43
CA PHE A 331 15.75 23.20 13.85
C PHE A 331 15.32 21.87 14.43
N MET A 332 15.28 20.82 13.61
CA MET A 332 14.91 19.49 14.05
C MET A 332 15.95 18.45 13.63
N ALA A 333 16.07 17.41 14.46
CA ALA A 333 16.79 16.19 14.14
C ALA A 333 16.00 14.99 14.64
N GLY A 334 16.00 13.89 13.89
CA GLY A 334 15.25 12.70 14.25
C GLY A 334 15.78 11.45 13.56
N ILE A 335 15.24 10.31 13.98
CA ILE A 335 15.56 9.01 13.38
C ILE A 335 14.25 8.30 13.07
N ASP A 336 14.03 7.96 11.81
CA ASP A 336 12.89 7.13 11.43
C ASP A 336 13.27 5.65 11.52
N PHE A 337 12.49 4.88 12.27
CA PHE A 337 12.53 3.42 12.31
C PHE A 337 11.29 2.87 11.62
N ASP A 338 11.46 2.30 10.43
CA ASP A 338 10.38 1.78 9.59
C ASP A 338 10.29 0.26 9.69
N TRP A 339 9.20 -0.29 10.22
CA TRP A 339 8.88 -1.73 10.12
C TRP A 339 7.97 -1.98 8.94
N ARG A 340 8.47 -2.71 7.94
CA ARG A 340 7.76 -3.04 6.70
C ARG A 340 7.07 -4.39 6.83
N PHE A 341 5.76 -4.42 6.58
CA PHE A 341 4.95 -5.63 6.71
C PHE A 341 4.35 -6.10 5.40
N HIS A 342 4.03 -5.18 4.48
CA HIS A 342 3.42 -5.55 3.21
C HIS A 342 4.14 -4.85 2.06
N THR A 343 4.55 -5.65 1.08
CA THR A 343 5.07 -5.17 -0.19
C THR A 343 4.21 -5.79 -1.28
N THR A 344 3.52 -4.95 -2.03
CA THR A 344 2.77 -5.35 -3.21
C THR A 344 3.38 -4.71 -4.42
N VAL A 345 3.47 -5.47 -5.50
CA VAL A 345 3.62 -4.86 -6.82
C VAL A 345 2.21 -4.52 -7.26
N SER A 346 1.96 -3.24 -7.48
CA SER A 346 0.75 -2.82 -8.16
C SER A 346 0.75 -3.42 -9.55
N ASP A 347 -0.30 -4.16 -9.86
CA ASP A 347 -0.56 -4.59 -11.22
C ASP A 347 -0.85 -3.38 -12.12
N LYS A 348 -1.38 -2.29 -11.56
CA LYS A 348 -1.68 -1.03 -12.25
C LYS A 348 -0.44 -0.15 -12.43
N SER A 349 -0.33 0.49 -13.59
CA SER A 349 0.59 1.61 -13.79
C SER A 349 0.12 2.84 -13.00
N SER A 350 1.06 3.66 -12.55
CA SER A 350 0.70 4.87 -11.81
C SER A 350 0.41 6.05 -12.70
N PHE A 351 -0.41 6.96 -12.19
CA PHE A 351 -0.70 8.26 -12.82
C PHE A 351 0.57 9.11 -13.03
N LEU A 352 1.61 8.91 -12.21
CA LEU A 352 2.81 9.75 -12.23
C LEU A 352 3.90 9.25 -13.18
N SER A 353 4.06 7.93 -13.33
CA SER A 353 5.19 7.35 -14.07
C SER A 353 4.80 6.49 -15.28
N GLY A 354 3.54 6.09 -15.40
CA GLY A 354 3.08 5.17 -16.46
C GLY A 354 3.70 3.77 -16.38
N ARG A 355 4.45 3.45 -15.32
CA ARG A 355 5.10 2.15 -15.08
C ARG A 355 4.49 1.45 -13.87
N ARG A 356 4.69 0.14 -13.73
CA ARG A 356 4.30 -0.61 -12.53
C ARG A 356 5.02 -0.04 -11.31
N GLU A 357 4.34 -0.06 -10.18
CA GLU A 357 4.90 0.46 -8.93
C GLU A 357 4.94 -0.61 -7.86
N GLN A 358 6.04 -0.67 -7.14
CA GLN A 358 6.12 -1.36 -5.87
C GLN A 358 5.57 -0.43 -4.79
N TYR A 359 4.52 -0.86 -4.10
CA TYR A 359 4.02 -0.23 -2.90
C TYR A 359 4.51 -0.99 -1.67
N THR A 360 5.08 -0.28 -0.70
CA THR A 360 5.54 -0.83 0.57
C THR A 360 4.87 -0.10 1.72
N SER A 361 4.11 -0.83 2.52
CA SER A 361 3.53 -0.33 3.76
C SER A 361 4.48 -0.54 4.92
N SER A 362 4.62 0.50 5.75
CA SER A 362 5.38 0.44 6.99
C SER A 362 4.73 1.21 8.13
N VAL A 363 5.03 0.76 9.35
CA VAL A 363 4.78 1.52 10.58
C VAL A 363 6.10 2.16 10.94
N ARG A 364 6.08 3.46 11.17
CA ARG A 364 7.25 4.27 11.44
C ARG A 364 7.18 4.81 12.85
N LEU A 365 8.24 4.59 13.61
CA LEU A 365 8.49 5.31 14.85
C LEU A 365 9.56 6.37 14.59
N THR A 366 9.28 7.60 14.97
CA THR A 366 10.20 8.72 14.82
C THR A 366 10.36 9.42 16.17
N PRO A 367 11.38 9.06 16.98
CA PRO A 367 11.89 9.98 17.98
C PRO A 367 12.59 11.16 17.30
N TYR A 368 12.30 12.36 17.75
CA TYR A 368 12.89 13.59 17.24
C TYR A 368 13.06 14.64 18.34
N VAL A 369 13.91 15.60 18.03
CA VAL A 369 14.27 16.72 18.88
C VAL A 369 14.09 17.99 18.07
N ILE A 370 13.43 19.00 18.64
CA ILE A 370 13.25 20.32 18.04
C ILE A 370 13.95 21.35 18.94
N CYS A 371 14.94 22.04 18.40
CA CYS A 371 15.58 23.18 19.06
C CYS A 371 14.83 24.45 18.68
N TYR A 372 14.32 25.18 19.67
CA TYR A 372 13.48 26.36 19.46
C TYR A 372 14.08 27.63 20.09
N ASN A 373 13.70 28.77 19.52
CA ASN A 373 14.06 30.10 20.03
C ASN A 373 12.90 31.08 19.77
N TYR A 374 12.12 31.37 20.82
CA TYR A 374 10.98 32.28 20.78
C TYR A 374 11.38 33.66 21.28
N GLY A 375 11.90 34.48 20.38
CA GLY A 375 12.33 35.85 20.67
C GLY A 375 11.19 36.85 20.91
N SER A 376 9.96 36.52 20.51
CA SER A 376 8.78 37.38 20.71
C SER A 376 8.20 37.30 22.13
N LEU A 377 8.66 36.34 22.93
CA LEU A 377 8.24 36.18 24.33
C LEU A 377 9.07 37.09 25.24
N SER A 378 8.53 37.45 26.40
CA SER A 378 9.18 38.34 27.36
C SER A 378 9.21 37.70 28.76
N PRO A 379 10.35 37.18 29.24
CA PRO A 379 11.65 37.11 28.55
C PRO A 379 11.65 36.12 27.37
N ALA A 380 12.61 36.27 26.45
CA ALA A 380 12.76 35.37 25.31
C ALA A 380 13.07 33.94 25.78
N ILE A 381 12.36 32.96 25.21
CA ILE A 381 12.45 31.56 25.66
C ILE A 381 13.20 30.72 24.63
N LYS A 382 14.19 29.96 25.08
CA LYS A 382 14.97 29.00 24.29
C LYS A 382 14.94 27.64 24.96
N GLY A 383 15.05 26.60 24.15
CA GLY A 383 15.10 25.25 24.67
C GLY A 383 14.90 24.19 23.60
N VAL A 384 14.44 23.04 24.06
CA VAL A 384 14.29 21.83 23.25
C VAL A 384 12.92 21.21 23.47
N HIS A 385 12.29 20.68 22.42
CA HIS A 385 11.18 19.75 22.55
C HIS A 385 11.64 18.36 22.18
N PHE A 386 11.18 17.37 22.95
CA PHE A 386 11.28 15.97 22.56
C PHE A 386 9.95 15.54 22.00
N GLY A 387 9.99 14.81 20.89
CA GLY A 387 8.79 14.25 20.32
C GLY A 387 8.98 12.81 19.88
N ILE A 388 7.87 12.08 19.91
CA ILE A 388 7.78 10.71 19.41
C ILE A 388 6.55 10.64 18.53
N ASN A 389 6.75 10.33 17.25
CA ASN A 389 5.66 10.09 16.30
C ASN A 389 5.57 8.60 15.95
N LEU A 390 4.36 8.08 15.91
CA LEU A 390 4.01 6.77 15.36
C LEU A 390 3.12 6.97 14.14
N THR A 391 3.65 6.66 12.95
CA THR A 391 2.95 6.90 11.69
C THR A 391 2.82 5.63 10.86
N TYR A 392 1.70 5.50 10.17
CA TYR A 392 1.61 4.60 9.03
C TYR A 392 2.20 5.31 7.82
N SER A 393 3.01 4.61 7.03
CA SER A 393 3.68 5.13 5.86
C SER A 393 3.53 4.20 4.66
N GLY A 394 3.34 4.80 3.49
CA GLY A 394 3.30 4.11 2.21
C GLY A 394 4.41 4.63 1.31
N PHE A 395 5.26 3.74 0.81
CA PHE A 395 6.32 4.05 -0.15
C PHE A 395 6.02 3.44 -1.50
N ILE A 396 6.22 4.24 -2.54
CA ILE A 396 5.97 3.93 -3.94
C ILE A 396 7.28 4.04 -4.70
N ARG A 397 7.66 2.99 -5.45
CA ARG A 397 8.80 2.98 -6.38
C ARG A 397 8.37 2.49 -7.75
N ALA A 398 8.67 3.24 -8.81
CA ALA A 398 8.42 2.78 -10.17
C ALA A 398 9.40 1.65 -10.55
N LEU A 399 8.89 0.57 -11.12
CA LEU A 399 9.67 -0.56 -11.60
C LEU A 399 10.33 -0.23 -12.96
N ARG A 400 11.53 -0.77 -13.19
CA ARG A 400 12.32 -0.64 -14.42
C ARG A 400 12.68 -2.03 -14.95
N ILE A 401 12.39 -2.25 -16.23
CA ILE A 401 12.85 -3.41 -16.99
C ILE A 401 14.34 -3.17 -17.27
N ASN A 402 15.18 -4.19 -17.06
CA ASN A 402 16.60 -4.16 -17.41
C ASN A 402 16.82 -4.38 -18.90
#